data_AF-A0A2S7F977-F1
#
_entry.id   AF-A0A2S7F977-F1
#
_cell.length_a   1.000
_cell.length_b   1.000
_cell.length_c   1.000
_cell.angle_alpha   90.00
_cell.angle_beta   90.00
_cell.angle_gamma   90.00
#
_symmetry.space_group_name_H-M   'P 1'
#
loop_
_entity.id
_entity.type
_entity.pdbx_description
1 polymer ?
#
loop_
_entity_poly.entity_id
_entity_poly.type
_entity_poly.pdbx_seq_one_letter_code
_entity_poly.pdbx_strand_id
1 'polypeptide(L)'
;MQKEIKPKEYEFSDAYKKALEDGDIIITSLKSKDKYRIENVEGKTKLKFFSSTIDNWRNCPFILAEEISNKWILEKNGVVEYES
;
A
#
# COMPACT_ATOMS: atom_id res chain seq x y z
N MET A 1 -31.04 -6.56 6.23
CA MET A 1 -29.99 -5.67 5.68
C MET A 1 -28.69 -6.45 5.63
N GLN A 2 -28.10 -6.66 4.46
CA GLN A 2 -26.71 -7.13 4.38
C GLN A 2 -25.81 -5.95 4.76
N LYS A 3 -24.95 -6.14 5.76
CA LYS A 3 -23.91 -5.16 6.12
C LYS A 3 -22.90 -5.16 4.97
N GLU A 4 -22.75 -4.05 4.24
CA GLU A 4 -21.70 -3.94 3.23
C GLU A 4 -20.35 -4.01 3.93
N ILE A 5 -19.52 -5.01 3.59
CA ILE A 5 -18.17 -5.15 4.12
C ILE A 5 -17.27 -4.26 3.26
N LYS A 6 -16.76 -3.18 3.84
CA LYS A 6 -15.88 -2.22 3.16
C LYS A 6 -14.43 -2.40 3.61
N PRO A 7 -13.45 -2.31 2.69
CA PRO A 7 -12.04 -2.24 3.07
C PRO A 7 -11.83 -1.11 4.06
N LYS A 8 -10.99 -1.35 5.06
CA LYS A 8 -10.61 -0.32 5.99
C LYS A 8 -9.66 0.66 5.31
N GLU A 9 -10.04 1.94 5.36
CA GLU A 9 -9.28 3.01 4.74
C GLU A 9 -8.31 3.66 5.72
N TYR A 10 -7.16 4.06 5.18
CA TYR A 10 -6.05 4.65 5.92
C TYR A 10 -5.57 5.94 5.24
N GLU A 11 -5.08 6.87 6.05
CA GLU A 11 -4.21 7.93 5.55
C GLU A 11 -2.87 7.34 5.10
N PHE A 12 -2.20 8.01 4.16
CA PHE A 12 -0.90 7.53 3.65
C PHE A 12 0.13 7.31 4.77
N SER A 13 0.24 8.24 5.73
CA SER A 13 1.22 8.14 6.82
C SER A 13 1.02 6.90 7.68
N ASP A 14 -0.23 6.54 7.96
CA ASP A 14 -0.56 5.37 8.78
C ASP A 14 -0.33 4.07 8.01
N ALA A 15 -0.73 4.05 6.73
CA ALA A 15 -0.49 2.91 5.85
C ALA A 15 1.01 2.65 5.67
N TYR A 16 1.79 3.70 5.42
CA TYR A 16 3.24 3.62 5.28
C TYR A 16 3.92 3.14 6.56
N LYS A 17 3.52 3.69 7.73
CA LYS A 17 4.07 3.27 9.02
C LYS A 17 3.81 1.79 9.29
N LYS A 18 2.59 1.32 9.05
CA LYS A 18 2.25 -0.11 9.20
C LYS A 18 3.07 -0.99 8.28
N ALA A 19 3.22 -0.61 7.01
CA ALA A 19 4.05 -1.35 6.06
C ALA A 19 5.55 -1.32 6.40
N LEU A 20 6.01 -0.31 7.14
CA LEU A 20 7.38 -0.23 7.61
C LEU A 20 7.62 -1.17 8.80
N GLU A 21 6.64 -1.28 9.70
CA GLU A 21 6.66 -2.16 10.87
C GLU A 21 6.46 -3.63 10.50
N ASP A 22 5.71 -3.90 9.43
CA ASP A 22 5.36 -5.23 8.93
C ASP A 22 5.67 -5.33 7.42
N GLY A 23 6.82 -5.91 7.10
CA GLY A 23 7.38 -5.93 5.74
C GLY A 23 6.58 -6.74 4.71
N ASP A 24 5.54 -7.47 5.13
CA ASP A 24 4.66 -8.24 4.24
C ASP A 24 3.37 -7.50 3.86
N ILE A 25 3.25 -6.22 4.22
CA ILE A 25 2.10 -5.39 3.87
C ILE A 25 2.28 -4.74 2.50
N ILE A 26 1.26 -4.91 1.67
CA ILE A 26 1.04 -4.12 0.45
C ILE A 26 0.05 -3.01 0.79
N ILE A 27 0.43 -1.78 0.47
CA ILE A 27 -0.46 -0.62 0.53
C ILE A 27 -0.94 -0.29 -0.88
N THR A 28 -2.24 -0.13 -1.05
CA THR A 28 -2.82 0.20 -2.36
C THR A 28 -3.49 1.56 -2.28
N SER A 29 -3.14 2.46 -3.19
CA SER A 29 -3.82 3.75 -3.27
C SER A 29 -5.20 3.57 -3.88
N LEU A 30 -6.22 4.17 -3.26
CA LEU A 30 -7.55 4.16 -3.83
C LEU A 30 -7.71 5.13 -5.02
N LYS A 31 -6.76 6.06 -5.22
CA LYS A 31 -6.75 6.98 -6.37
C LYS A 31 -6.28 6.31 -7.65
N SER A 32 -5.02 5.88 -7.70
CA SER A 32 -4.41 5.26 -8.90
C SER A 32 -4.70 3.76 -9.02
N LYS A 33 -5.04 3.10 -7.90
CA LYS A 33 -5.01 1.63 -7.75
C LYS A 33 -3.61 1.03 -7.82
N ASP A 34 -2.57 1.86 -7.79
CA ASP A 34 -1.19 1.37 -7.72
C ASP A 34 -0.94 0.71 -6.37
N LYS A 35 -0.20 -0.41 -6.44
CA LYS A 35 0.21 -1.20 -5.27
C LYS A 35 1.65 -0.85 -4.92
N TYR A 36 1.92 -0.73 -3.63
CA TYR A 36 3.22 -0.41 -3.10
C TYR A 36 3.59 -1.34 -1.95
N ARG A 37 4.88 -1.58 -1.78
CA ARG A 37 5.42 -2.30 -0.62
C ARG A 37 6.73 -1.70 -0.18
N ILE A 38 7.08 -1.90 1.07
CA ILE A 38 8.36 -1.47 1.62
C ILE A 38 9.30 -2.67 1.63
N GLU A 39 10.51 -2.49 1.10
CA GLU A 39 11.58 -3.47 1.18
C GLU A 39 12.76 -2.90 1.95
N ASN A 40 13.28 -3.69 2.89
CA ASN A 40 14.53 -3.37 3.58
C ASN A 40 15.67 -4.17 2.92
N VAL A 41 16.52 -3.49 2.16
CA VAL A 41 17.66 -4.09 1.45
C VAL A 41 18.94 -3.44 1.96
N GLU A 42 19.85 -4.23 2.53
CA GLU A 42 21.15 -3.76 3.04
C GLU A 42 21.04 -2.60 4.04
N GLY A 43 20.05 -2.65 4.93
CA GLY A 43 19.80 -1.60 5.92
C GLY A 43 19.18 -0.31 5.34
N LYS A 44 18.79 -0.31 4.06
CA LYS A 44 18.07 0.81 3.44
C LYS A 44 16.63 0.42 3.16
N THR A 45 15.71 1.22 3.69
CA THR A 45 14.28 1.14 3.38
C THR A 45 14.03 1.73 1.99
N LYS A 46 13.39 0.95 1.12
CA LYS A 46 13.00 1.35 -0.23
C LYS A 46 11.52 1.13 -0.43
N LEU A 47 10.83 2.15 -0.95
CA LEU A 47 9.48 1.99 -1.44
C LEU A 47 9.52 1.40 -2.85
N LYS A 48 8.75 0.34 -3.06
CA LYS A 48 8.52 -0.27 -4.37
C LYS A 48 7.09 -0.01 -4.81
N PHE A 49 6.88 0.11 -6.10
CA PHE A 49 5.55 0.05 -6.70
C PHE A 49 5.47 -1.16 -7.65
N PHE A 50 4.31 -1.74 -7.77
CA PHE A 50 4.05 -2.84 -8.68
C PHE A 50 3.80 -2.30 -10.09
N SER A 51 4.59 -2.74 -11.07
CA SER A 51 4.40 -2.39 -12.48
C SER A 51 3.74 -3.55 -13.21
N SER A 52 2.47 -3.39 -13.57
CA SER A 52 1.72 -4.38 -14.36
C SER A 52 2.31 -4.59 -15.75
N THR A 53 3.01 -3.59 -16.31
CA THR A 53 3.67 -3.68 -17.63
C THR A 53 4.75 -4.76 -17.68
N ILE A 54 5.45 -5.01 -16.58
CA ILE A 54 6.54 -6.00 -16.50
C ILE A 54 6.30 -7.07 -15.43
N ASP A 55 5.08 -7.11 -14.86
CA ASP A 55 4.66 -8.03 -13.80
C ASP A 55 5.66 -8.11 -12.63
N ASN A 56 6.18 -6.95 -12.19
CA ASN A 56 7.25 -6.93 -11.19
C ASN A 56 7.32 -5.63 -10.38
N TRP A 57 7.97 -5.71 -9.23
CA TRP A 57 8.20 -4.60 -8.30
C TRP A 57 9.39 -3.73 -8.74
N ARG A 58 9.15 -2.42 -8.83
CA ARG A 58 10.17 -1.44 -9.22
C ARG A 58 10.38 -0.42 -8.10
N ASN A 59 11.58 0.16 -8.05
CA ASN A 59 11.83 1.29 -7.16
C ASN A 59 10.83 2.40 -7.48
N CYS A 60 10.11 2.88 -6.48
CA CYS A 60 9.24 4.03 -6.59
C CYS A 60 10.11 5.29 -6.54
N PRO A 61 10.22 6.08 -7.62
CA PRO A 61 11.08 7.27 -7.63
C PRO A 61 10.48 8.40 -6.78
N PHE A 62 9.15 8.52 -6.76
CA PHE A 62 8.39 9.47 -5.94
C PHE A 62 6.91 9.06 -5.93
N ILE A 63 6.17 9.53 -4.93
CA ILE A 63 4.70 9.51 -4.91
C ILE A 63 4.22 10.95 -5.13
N LEU A 64 3.19 11.14 -5.97
CA LEU A 64 2.58 12.44 -6.20
C LEU A 64 1.86 12.94 -4.93
N ALA A 65 1.91 14.24 -4.65
CA ALA A 65 1.25 14.81 -3.47
C ALA A 65 -0.25 14.50 -3.41
N GLU A 66 -0.93 14.55 -4.55
CA GLU A 66 -2.36 14.22 -4.63
C GLU A 66 -2.67 12.75 -4.36
N GLU A 67 -1.67 11.88 -4.51
CA GLU A 67 -1.77 10.46 -4.18
C GLU A 67 -1.63 10.26 -2.66
N ILE A 68 -0.69 10.98 -2.05
CA ILE A 68 -0.47 11.00 -0.60
C ILE A 68 -1.72 11.50 0.13
N SER A 69 -2.40 12.50 -0.42
CA SER A 69 -3.64 13.05 0.16
C SER A 69 -4.88 12.17 -0.06
N ASN A 70 -4.74 11.01 -0.72
CA ASN A 70 -5.85 10.07 -0.90
C ASN A 70 -5.86 8.98 0.18
N LYS A 71 -6.90 8.14 0.14
CA LYS A 71 -7.08 7.00 1.04
C LYS A 71 -6.38 5.76 0.50
N TRP A 72 -5.95 4.93 1.43
CA TRP A 72 -5.16 3.73 1.17
C TRP A 72 -5.81 2.52 1.85
N ILE A 73 -5.62 1.34 1.26
CA ILE A 73 -6.01 0.07 1.88
C ILE A 73 -4.78 -0.78 2.11
N LEU A 74 -4.87 -1.67 3.11
CA LEU A 74 -3.80 -2.59 3.46
C LEU A 74 -4.20 -4.01 3.04
N GLU A 75 -3.24 -4.71 2.44
CA GLU A 75 -3.32 -6.12 2.10
C GLU A 75 -2.13 -6.83 2.75
N LYS A 76 -2.39 -7.92 3.47
CA LYS A 76 -1.37 -8.79 4.05
C LYS A 76 -1.59 -10.21 3.57
N ASN A 77 -0.57 -10.84 2.99
CA ASN A 77 -0.65 -12.20 2.44
C ASN A 77 -1.83 -12.40 1.46
N GLY A 78 -2.15 -11.38 0.66
CA GLY A 78 -3.28 -11.41 -0.28
C GLY A 78 -4.65 -11.17 0.36
N VAL A 79 -4.73 -10.86 1.65
CA VAL A 79 -5.98 -10.57 2.36
C VAL A 79 -6.06 -9.08 2.70
N VAL A 80 -7.12 -8.41 2.22
CA VAL A 80 -7.40 -7.00 2.53
C VAL A 80 -7.96 -6.87 3.95
N GLU A 81 -7.54 -5.83 4.68
CA GLU A 81 -8.15 -5.49 5.98
C GLU A 81 -9.51 -4.80 5.76
N TYR A 82 -10.55 -5.27 6.46
CA TYR A 82 -11.92 -4.74 6.36
C TYR A 82 -12.36 -4.09 7.66
N GLU A 83 -13.36 -3.21 7.58
CA GLU A 83 -14.01 -2.63 8.75
C GLU A 83 -14.75 -3.72 9.55
N SER A 84 -14.57 -3.71 10.87
CA SER A 84 -15.24 -4.60 11.84
C SER A 84 -16.65 -4.14 12.18
#